data_AF-A0A8B6E0Y9-F1
#
_entry.id   AF-A0A8B6E0Y9-F1
#
_cell.length_a   1.000
_cell.length_b   1.000
_cell.length_c   1.000
_cell.angle_alpha   90.00
_cell.angle_beta   90.00
_cell.angle_gamma   90.00
#
_symmetry.space_group_name_H-M   'P 1'
#
loop_
_entity.id
_entity.type
_entity.pdbx_description
1 polymer ?
#
loop_
_entity_poly.entity_id
_entity_poly.type
_entity_poly.pdbx_seq_one_letter_code
_entity_poly.pdbx_strand_id
1 'polypeptide(L)'
;MEKCIVCLKDDHPTTLIKLRQKGCLGIIKASQERGDCLSALEGNFVHQLCRKTYTNPNDIKKYKKEKLVLREIHTNTPKLRSKSHFDFKHHCLFCGNEATDSKKKDKNVFQVRTDDFESRIQDACDLRNDDWAAEVRGRLESVSDLHAADAVYHQACSVNFRTCKNTPVFRSPISPDAKPENKRGRPALQEDGFYKIVDFVKHHDDEQISTSDLVEKMDEMCDGNAYSPDVFKEKIEATFWRRTHYIRHTR
;
A
#
# COMPACT_ATOMS: atom_id res chain seq x y z
N MET A 1 0.42 23.78 6.95
CA MET A 1 0.03 22.35 6.91
C MET A 1 0.85 21.65 7.96
N GLU A 2 0.24 20.70 8.66
CA GLU A 2 0.90 19.97 9.75
C GLU A 2 1.05 18.49 9.36
N LYS A 3 2.04 17.81 9.91
CA LYS A 3 2.37 16.43 9.54
C LYS A 3 1.88 15.43 10.59
N CYS A 4 1.17 14.39 10.17
CA CYS A 4 0.84 13.29 11.06
C CYS A 4 2.08 12.45 11.37
N ILE A 5 2.43 12.29 12.65
CA ILE A 5 3.62 11.51 13.04
C ILE A 5 3.50 10.00 12.75
N VAL A 6 2.28 9.46 12.64
CA VAL A 6 2.05 8.02 12.41
C VAL A 6 2.08 7.65 10.93
N CYS A 7 1.39 8.43 10.07
CA CYS A 7 1.31 8.13 8.63
C CYS A 7 2.21 9.01 7.75
N LEU A 8 2.88 9.99 8.34
CA LEU A 8 3.81 10.93 7.70
C LEU A 8 3.20 11.77 6.57
N LYS A 9 1.87 11.84 6.47
CA LYS A 9 1.17 12.70 5.52
C LYS A 9 0.96 14.09 6.11
N ASP A 10 1.19 15.10 5.28
CA ASP A 10 0.81 16.47 5.55
C ASP A 10 -0.70 16.63 5.36
N ASP A 11 -1.33 17.36 6.27
CA ASP A 11 -2.77 17.60 6.24
C ASP A 11 -3.08 18.98 6.84
N HIS A 12 -4.33 19.40 6.70
CA HIS A 12 -4.80 20.63 7.31
C HIS A 12 -4.86 20.46 8.85
N PRO A 13 -4.46 21.46 9.65
CA PRO A 13 -4.48 21.36 11.11
C PRO A 13 -5.86 21.08 11.72
N THR A 14 -6.95 21.26 10.96
CA THR A 14 -8.32 20.93 11.37
C THR A 14 -8.64 19.43 11.31
N THR A 15 -7.92 18.66 10.48
CA THR A 15 -8.10 17.20 10.35
C THR A 15 -7.15 16.42 11.28
N LEU A 16 -6.21 17.12 11.90
CA LEU A 16 -5.19 16.59 12.79
C LEU A 16 -5.47 16.96 14.24
N ILE A 17 -5.14 16.03 15.14
CA ILE A 17 -5.25 16.23 16.58
C ILE A 17 -3.87 16.53 17.14
N LYS A 18 -3.76 17.65 17.85
CA LYS A 18 -2.56 17.99 18.63
C LYS A 18 -2.43 17.05 19.83
N LEU A 19 -1.30 16.36 19.93
CA LEU A 19 -1.00 15.44 21.00
C LEU A 19 -0.70 16.18 22.30
N ARG A 20 -1.40 15.75 23.35
CA ARG A 20 -1.12 16.09 24.75
C ARG A 20 -0.34 14.95 25.40
N GLN A 21 0.24 15.19 26.58
CA GLN A 21 1.05 14.23 27.34
C GLN A 21 0.51 12.79 27.34
N LYS A 22 -0.77 12.60 27.68
CA LYS A 22 -1.42 11.27 27.70
C LYS A 22 -1.51 10.62 26.31
N GLY A 23 -1.69 11.41 25.26
CA GLY A 23 -1.66 10.97 23.87
C GLY A 23 -0.28 10.50 23.45
N CYS A 24 0.76 11.24 23.85
CA CYS A 24 2.16 10.89 23.59
C CYS A 24 2.52 9.55 24.26
N LEU A 25 2.21 9.39 25.55
CA LEU A 25 2.46 8.15 26.30
C LEU A 25 1.82 6.93 25.65
N GLY A 26 0.58 7.05 25.17
CA GLY A 26 -0.11 5.95 24.48
C GLY A 26 0.57 5.54 23.18
N ILE A 27 1.09 6.50 22.42
CA ILE A 27 1.83 6.24 21.17
C ILE A 27 3.20 5.63 21.47
N ILE A 28 3.95 6.18 22.42
CA ILE A 28 5.26 5.64 22.83
C ILE A 28 5.13 4.20 23.32
N LYS A 29 4.11 3.90 24.15
CA LYS A 29 3.87 2.53 24.61
C LYS A 29 3.53 1.58 23.46
N ALA A 30 2.63 1.99 22.57
CA ALA A 30 2.28 1.19 21.39
C ALA A 30 3.50 0.96 20.47
N SER A 31 4.37 1.96 20.38
CA SER A 31 5.61 1.91 19.62
C SER A 31 6.59 0.89 20.18
N GLN A 32 6.84 0.94 21.49
CA GLN A 32 7.65 -0.06 22.20
C GLN A 32 7.07 -1.47 22.04
N GLU A 33 5.75 -1.64 22.13
CA GLU A 33 5.12 -2.95 21.94
C GLU A 33 5.27 -3.45 20.51
N ARG A 34 5.20 -2.57 19.49
CA ARG A 34 5.43 -2.94 18.08
C ARG A 34 6.92 -3.18 17.79
N GLY A 35 7.82 -2.64 18.61
CA GLY A 35 9.26 -2.65 18.37
C GLY A 35 9.61 -1.77 17.17
N ASP A 36 8.97 -0.60 17.07
CA ASP A 36 9.36 0.50 16.19
C ASP A 36 9.86 1.69 17.03
N CYS A 37 10.36 2.75 16.39
CA CYS A 37 11.02 3.87 17.06
C CYS A 37 10.21 5.17 16.99
N LEU A 38 8.87 5.07 17.01
CA LEU A 38 8.01 6.24 16.85
C LEU A 38 8.05 7.13 18.11
N SER A 39 8.69 8.29 18.00
CA SER A 39 8.72 9.30 19.04
C SER A 39 7.48 10.21 18.98
N ALA A 40 6.84 10.43 20.12
CA ALA A 40 5.72 11.35 20.26
C ALA A 40 6.03 12.41 21.31
N LEU A 41 6.08 13.68 20.89
CA LEU A 41 6.29 14.84 21.75
C LEU A 41 4.99 15.65 21.86
N GLU A 42 4.84 16.38 22.96
CA GLU A 42 3.73 17.31 23.11
C GLU A 42 3.76 18.37 22.01
N GLY A 43 2.60 18.59 21.40
CA GLY A 43 2.50 19.48 20.25
C GLY A 43 2.60 18.80 18.89
N ASN A 44 3.02 17.54 18.81
CA ASN A 44 2.97 16.76 17.58
C ASN A 44 1.51 16.54 17.13
N PHE A 45 1.32 16.36 15.82
CA PHE A 45 0.00 16.16 15.22
C PHE A 45 -0.22 14.70 14.80
N VAL A 46 -1.45 14.21 14.96
CA VAL A 46 -1.84 12.86 14.54
C VAL A 46 -3.28 12.83 14.05
N HIS A 47 -3.58 12.07 13.00
CA HIS A 47 -4.98 11.82 12.64
C HIS A 47 -5.67 11.00 13.74
N GLN A 48 -6.94 11.27 14.00
CA GLN A 48 -7.72 10.50 14.98
C GLN A 48 -7.73 9.00 14.67
N LEU A 49 -7.89 8.66 13.39
CA LEU A 49 -7.87 7.28 12.93
C LEU A 49 -6.50 6.64 13.13
N CYS A 50 -5.42 7.34 12.76
CA CYS A 50 -4.05 6.87 12.95
C CYS A 50 -3.74 6.59 14.42
N ARG A 51 -4.16 7.47 15.33
CA ARG A 51 -4.01 7.24 16.77
C ARG A 51 -4.79 5.99 17.21
N LYS A 52 -6.04 5.85 16.77
CA LYS A 52 -6.92 4.74 17.12
C LYS A 52 -6.33 3.41 16.67
N THR A 53 -5.90 3.28 15.42
CA THR A 53 -5.35 2.03 14.87
C THR A 53 -3.96 1.72 15.42
N TYR A 54 -3.11 2.73 15.57
CA TYR A 54 -1.75 2.53 16.04
C TYR A 54 -1.69 2.04 17.49
N THR A 55 -2.53 2.61 18.35
CA THR A 55 -2.59 2.27 19.79
C THR A 55 -3.52 1.09 20.13
N ASN A 56 -4.26 0.55 19.16
CA ASN A 56 -5.19 -0.55 19.38
C ASN A 56 -4.46 -1.87 19.71
N PRO A 57 -4.72 -2.51 20.87
CA PRO A 57 -4.09 -3.77 21.26
C PRO A 57 -4.27 -4.90 20.26
N ASN A 58 -5.42 -4.97 19.57
CA ASN A 58 -5.67 -6.01 18.57
C ASN A 58 -4.81 -5.82 17.31
N ASP A 59 -4.64 -4.56 16.88
CA ASP A 59 -3.79 -4.23 15.74
C ASP A 59 -2.30 -4.41 16.07
N ILE A 60 -1.90 -4.19 17.33
CA ILE A 60 -0.55 -4.50 17.82
C ILE A 60 -0.31 -6.02 17.82
N LYS A 61 -1.25 -6.81 18.33
CA LYS A 61 -1.17 -8.28 18.32
C LYS A 61 -1.11 -8.84 16.88
N LYS A 62 -1.95 -8.30 15.99
CA LYS A 62 -1.95 -8.67 14.56
C LYS A 62 -0.59 -8.36 13.93
N TYR A 63 -0.07 -7.15 14.16
CA TYR A 63 1.25 -6.75 13.67
C TYR A 63 2.38 -7.67 14.18
N LYS A 64 2.36 -8.04 15.46
CA LYS A 64 3.32 -9.01 16.03
C LYS A 64 3.21 -10.38 15.35
N LYS A 65 1.98 -10.87 15.13
CA LYS A 65 1.75 -12.16 14.47
C LYS A 65 2.25 -12.14 13.02
N GLU A 66 1.97 -11.07 12.28
CA GLU A 66 2.46 -10.90 10.90
C GLU A 66 4.00 -10.80 10.86
N LYS A 67 4.61 -10.07 11.80
CA LYS A 67 6.08 -9.97 11.93
C LYS A 67 6.72 -11.33 12.29
N LEU A 68 6.06 -12.14 13.12
CA LEU A 68 6.52 -13.50 13.44
C LEU A 68 6.38 -14.45 12.25
N VAL A 69 5.27 -14.41 11.51
CA VAL A 69 5.10 -15.20 10.28
C VAL A 69 6.15 -14.82 9.24
N LEU A 70 6.47 -13.54 9.08
CA LEU A 70 7.58 -13.08 8.24
C LEU A 70 8.93 -13.68 8.69
N ARG A 71 9.19 -13.76 10.00
CA ARG A 71 10.41 -14.40 10.55
C ARG A 71 10.40 -15.92 10.41
N GLU A 72 9.26 -16.57 10.52
CA GLU A 72 9.11 -18.03 10.38
C GLU A 72 9.26 -18.50 8.94
N ILE A 73 8.78 -17.72 7.97
CA ILE A 73 9.05 -17.96 6.54
C ILE A 73 10.56 -17.93 6.25
N HIS A 74 11.33 -17.11 6.99
CA HIS A 74 12.79 -17.06 6.88
C HIS A 74 13.52 -18.16 7.65
N THR A 75 12.87 -18.93 8.54
CA THR A 75 13.57 -19.84 9.47
C THR A 75 13.12 -21.30 9.46
N ASN A 76 11.99 -21.64 8.84
CA ASN A 76 11.49 -23.03 8.82
C ASN A 76 11.41 -23.62 7.41
N THR A 77 12.58 -23.95 6.87
CA THR A 77 12.73 -25.11 5.98
C THR A 77 13.63 -26.13 6.69
N PRO A 78 13.29 -27.43 6.70
CA PRO A 78 14.13 -28.46 7.30
C PRO A 78 15.51 -28.43 6.63
N LYS A 79 16.57 -28.30 7.44
CA LYS A 79 17.98 -28.30 7.03
C LYS A 79 18.35 -29.63 6.37
N LEU A 80 18.04 -29.78 5.10
CA LEU A 80 18.80 -30.60 4.17
C LEU A 80 19.90 -29.73 3.54
N ARG A 81 21.03 -30.38 3.30
CA ARG A 81 22.37 -29.82 3.23
C ARG A 81 22.60 -28.98 1.96
N SER A 82 22.29 -27.68 2.00
CA SER A 82 23.01 -26.61 1.27
C SER A 82 22.61 -25.26 1.86
N LYS A 83 23.57 -24.46 2.33
CA LYS A 83 23.32 -23.02 2.58
C LYS A 83 22.87 -22.45 1.23
N SER A 84 21.62 -21.99 1.10
CA SER A 84 21.24 -21.22 -0.08
C SER A 84 22.00 -19.90 0.00
N HIS A 85 23.14 -19.84 -0.69
CA HIS A 85 23.92 -18.62 -0.78
C HIS A 85 23.09 -17.57 -1.51
N PHE A 86 23.10 -16.34 -1.00
CA PHE A 86 22.53 -15.21 -1.73
C PHE A 86 23.26 -15.08 -3.06
N ASP A 87 22.50 -15.15 -4.14
CA ASP A 87 23.02 -15.03 -5.51
C ASP A 87 22.59 -13.67 -6.07
N PHE A 88 23.54 -12.77 -6.30
CA PHE A 88 23.31 -11.43 -6.81
C PHE A 88 22.58 -11.40 -8.16
N LYS A 89 22.74 -12.43 -8.98
CA LYS A 89 22.13 -12.53 -10.31
C LYS A 89 20.68 -12.99 -10.26
N HIS A 90 20.32 -13.76 -9.22
CA HIS A 90 19.02 -14.41 -9.12
C HIS A 90 18.17 -13.90 -7.95
N HIS A 91 18.75 -13.24 -6.97
CA HIS A 91 18.07 -12.66 -5.82
C HIS A 91 18.17 -11.14 -5.83
N CYS A 92 17.06 -10.50 -5.47
CA CYS A 92 16.97 -9.05 -5.39
C CYS A 92 17.87 -8.53 -4.26
N LEU A 93 18.79 -7.63 -4.61
CA LEU A 93 19.71 -6.96 -3.68
C LEU A 93 19.01 -6.41 -2.42
N PHE A 94 17.81 -5.85 -2.57
CA PHE A 94 17.10 -5.22 -1.46
C PHE A 94 16.30 -6.21 -0.62
N CYS A 95 15.47 -7.06 -1.22
CA CYS A 95 14.54 -7.91 -0.44
C CYS A 95 15.00 -9.35 -0.22
N GLY A 96 16.10 -9.79 -0.83
CA GLY A 96 16.60 -11.16 -0.65
C GLY A 96 15.84 -12.23 -1.46
N ASN A 97 14.63 -11.93 -1.93
CA ASN A 97 13.80 -12.87 -2.68
C ASN A 97 14.27 -13.02 -4.13
N GLU A 98 13.88 -14.12 -4.78
CA GLU A 98 14.11 -14.35 -6.21
C GLU A 98 13.65 -13.14 -7.04
N ALA A 99 14.55 -12.67 -7.89
CA ALA A 99 14.33 -11.54 -8.76
C ALA A 99 13.56 -11.95 -10.03
N THR A 100 13.64 -13.21 -10.45
CA THR A 100 12.95 -13.70 -11.65
C THR A 100 12.31 -15.05 -11.37
N ASP A 101 10.99 -15.13 -11.52
CA ASP A 101 10.30 -16.40 -11.65
C ASP A 101 10.70 -16.97 -13.04
N SER A 102 11.31 -18.17 -13.08
CA SER A 102 12.10 -18.68 -14.23
C SER A 102 11.35 -18.84 -15.57
N LYS A 103 10.10 -18.37 -15.65
CA LYS A 103 9.19 -18.53 -16.79
C LYS A 103 8.80 -17.23 -17.48
N LYS A 104 9.06 -16.03 -16.92
CA LYS A 104 8.79 -14.74 -17.58
C LYS A 104 9.83 -13.70 -17.18
N LYS A 105 10.39 -12.97 -18.14
CA LYS A 105 11.14 -11.72 -17.85
C LYS A 105 10.16 -10.74 -17.19
N ASP A 106 10.18 -10.65 -15.88
CA ASP A 106 9.44 -9.63 -15.17
C ASP A 106 9.98 -8.26 -15.55
N LYS A 107 9.11 -7.40 -16.10
CA LYS A 107 9.45 -6.06 -16.61
C LYS A 107 9.96 -5.11 -15.51
N ASN A 108 9.92 -5.53 -14.25
CA ASN A 108 10.22 -4.71 -13.08
C ASN A 108 11.53 -5.10 -12.39
N VAL A 109 12.37 -5.90 -13.05
CA VAL A 109 13.68 -6.32 -12.56
C VAL A 109 14.76 -5.58 -13.32
N PHE A 110 15.67 -4.95 -12.59
CA PHE A 110 16.72 -4.11 -13.12
C PHE A 110 18.08 -4.63 -12.66
N GLN A 111 19.05 -4.59 -13.56
CA GLN A 111 20.45 -4.89 -13.25
C GLN A 111 21.17 -3.62 -12.82
N VAL A 112 22.09 -3.75 -11.87
CA VAL A 112 23.02 -2.68 -11.50
C VAL A 112 23.99 -2.44 -12.66
N ARG A 113 24.08 -1.20 -13.14
CA ARG A 113 24.86 -0.82 -14.32
C ARG A 113 25.95 0.21 -14.04
N THR A 114 25.94 0.82 -12.87
CA THR A 114 26.75 1.99 -12.59
C THR A 114 27.41 1.84 -11.22
N ASP A 115 28.65 2.28 -11.14
CA ASP A 115 29.47 2.17 -9.92
C ASP A 115 28.98 3.16 -8.85
N ASP A 116 28.37 4.28 -9.25
CA ASP A 116 27.73 5.24 -8.33
C ASP A 116 26.48 4.65 -7.64
N PHE A 117 25.94 3.53 -8.14
CA PHE A 117 24.78 2.90 -7.56
C PHE A 117 25.05 2.47 -6.12
N GLU A 118 26.22 1.88 -5.86
CA GLU A 118 26.58 1.37 -4.54
C GLU A 118 26.62 2.50 -3.50
N SER A 119 27.37 3.57 -3.77
CA SER A 119 27.47 4.74 -2.88
C SER A 119 26.09 5.31 -2.55
N ARG A 120 25.19 5.41 -3.55
CA ARG A 120 23.83 5.92 -3.33
C ARG A 120 22.97 4.99 -2.48
N ILE A 121 23.22 3.68 -2.52
CA ILE A 121 22.53 2.73 -1.62
C ILE A 121 23.16 2.78 -0.23
N GLN A 122 24.47 2.94 -0.10
CA GLN A 122 25.13 3.14 1.20
C GLN A 122 24.58 4.39 1.91
N ASP A 123 24.47 5.52 1.21
CA ASP A 123 23.84 6.75 1.72
C ASP A 123 22.39 6.49 2.18
N ALA A 124 21.64 5.71 1.42
CA ALA A 124 20.27 5.33 1.78
C ALA A 124 20.23 4.40 3.00
N CYS A 125 21.23 3.52 3.17
CA CYS A 125 21.37 2.70 4.37
C CYS A 125 21.64 3.60 5.60
N ASP A 126 22.54 4.58 5.48
CA ASP A 126 22.86 5.52 6.56
C ASP A 126 21.66 6.39 6.94
N LEU A 127 20.91 6.87 5.94
CA LEU A 127 19.71 7.67 6.15
C LEU A 127 18.60 6.89 6.86
N ARG A 128 18.42 5.61 6.53
CA ARG A 128 17.35 4.77 7.10
C ARG A 128 17.70 4.21 8.47
N ASN A 129 18.92 3.68 8.62
CA ASN A 129 19.43 3.06 9.85
C ASN A 129 18.45 2.07 10.52
N ASP A 130 17.83 1.19 9.72
CA ASP A 130 16.87 0.16 10.18
C ASP A 130 17.37 -1.28 9.89
N ASP A 131 16.64 -2.29 10.37
CA ASP A 131 16.97 -3.71 10.15
C ASP A 131 17.13 -4.02 8.64
N TRP A 132 16.32 -3.39 7.79
CA TRP A 132 16.38 -3.57 6.35
C TRP A 132 17.67 -2.98 5.76
N ALA A 133 18.08 -1.79 6.21
CA ALA A 133 19.35 -1.18 5.86
C ALA A 133 20.54 -2.03 6.31
N ALA A 134 20.48 -2.63 7.51
CA ALA A 134 21.53 -3.54 7.99
C ALA A 134 21.67 -4.79 7.10
N GLU A 135 20.54 -5.40 6.68
CA GLU A 135 20.57 -6.53 5.75
C GLU A 135 21.12 -6.15 4.37
N VAL A 136 20.69 -5.03 3.80
CA VAL A 136 21.17 -4.57 2.49
C VAL A 136 22.65 -4.22 2.56
N ARG A 137 23.10 -3.55 3.63
CA ARG A 137 24.50 -3.25 3.87
C ARG A 137 25.35 -4.51 3.95
N GLY A 138 24.91 -5.53 4.69
CA GLY A 138 25.62 -6.81 4.74
C GLY A 138 25.76 -7.48 3.37
N ARG A 139 24.80 -7.30 2.46
CA ARG A 139 24.92 -7.77 1.07
C ARG A 139 25.89 -6.92 0.26
N LEU A 140 25.82 -5.59 0.38
CA LEU A 140 26.79 -4.69 -0.27
C LEU A 140 28.23 -5.04 0.12
N GLU A 141 28.49 -5.19 1.42
CA GLU A 141 29.82 -5.51 1.96
C GLU A 141 30.30 -6.93 1.59
N SER A 142 29.40 -7.82 1.19
CA SER A 142 29.75 -9.20 0.80
C SER A 142 30.33 -9.32 -0.60
N VAL A 143 30.33 -8.24 -1.38
CA VAL A 143 30.86 -8.20 -2.74
C VAL A 143 31.64 -6.91 -2.97
N SER A 144 32.72 -6.98 -3.74
CA SER A 144 33.55 -5.80 -4.02
C SER A 144 32.95 -4.90 -5.10
N ASP A 145 32.16 -5.46 -6.01
CA ASP A 145 31.59 -4.76 -7.16
C ASP A 145 30.24 -5.38 -7.55
N LEU A 146 29.17 -4.59 -7.43
CA LEU A 146 27.82 -5.03 -7.78
C LEU A 146 27.60 -5.22 -9.28
N HIS A 147 28.26 -4.42 -10.12
CA HIS A 147 28.10 -4.49 -11.56
C HIS A 147 28.71 -5.78 -12.12
N ALA A 148 29.92 -6.12 -11.67
CA ALA A 148 30.63 -7.34 -11.99
C ALA A 148 29.93 -8.60 -11.45
N ALA A 149 29.21 -8.47 -10.34
CA ALA A 149 28.40 -9.56 -9.77
C ALA A 149 27.04 -9.76 -10.48
N ASP A 150 26.79 -9.05 -11.59
CA ASP A 150 25.51 -9.07 -12.30
C ASP A 150 24.30 -8.77 -11.38
N ALA A 151 24.49 -7.91 -10.36
CA ALA A 151 23.50 -7.73 -9.31
C ALA A 151 22.15 -7.24 -9.86
N VAL A 152 21.05 -7.84 -9.42
CA VAL A 152 19.69 -7.49 -9.84
C VAL A 152 18.82 -7.01 -8.68
N TYR A 153 17.78 -6.25 -9.00
CA TYR A 153 16.81 -5.77 -8.03
C TYR A 153 15.43 -5.52 -8.62
N HIS A 154 14.40 -5.65 -7.79
CA HIS A 154 13.06 -5.17 -8.12
C HIS A 154 13.00 -3.64 -8.07
N GLN A 155 12.42 -3.00 -9.10
CA GLN A 155 12.20 -1.56 -9.15
C GLN A 155 11.47 -1.05 -7.90
N ALA A 156 10.39 -1.76 -7.51
CA ALA A 156 9.60 -1.43 -6.33
C ALA A 156 10.42 -1.48 -5.04
N CYS A 157 11.36 -2.43 -4.92
CA CYS A 157 12.26 -2.48 -3.77
C CYS A 157 13.19 -1.28 -3.73
N SER A 158 13.83 -0.95 -4.85
CA SER A 158 14.76 0.19 -4.92
C SER A 158 14.06 1.51 -4.57
N VAL A 159 12.87 1.73 -5.13
CA VAL A 159 12.05 2.92 -4.85
C VAL A 159 11.66 2.96 -3.37
N ASN A 160 11.14 1.86 -2.81
CA ASN A 160 10.72 1.84 -1.41
C ASN A 160 11.91 2.01 -0.46
N PHE A 161 13.03 1.38 -0.78
CA PHE A 161 14.25 1.49 0.00
C PHE A 161 14.71 2.95 0.06
N ARG A 162 14.90 3.59 -1.09
CA ARG A 162 15.35 4.99 -1.19
C ARG A 162 14.36 6.01 -0.63
N THR A 163 13.07 5.68 -0.56
CA THR A 163 12.02 6.58 -0.05
C THR A 163 11.63 6.32 1.40
N CYS A 164 12.45 5.57 2.15
CA CYS A 164 12.21 5.23 3.56
C CYS A 164 10.87 4.49 3.81
N LYS A 165 10.32 3.82 2.79
CA LYS A 165 9.11 2.97 2.90
C LYS A 165 9.51 1.55 3.31
N ASN A 166 8.54 0.73 3.72
CA ASN A 166 8.78 -0.67 4.08
C ASN A 166 9.04 -1.55 2.84
N THR A 167 9.72 -2.68 3.06
CA THR A 167 9.93 -3.72 2.04
C THR A 167 8.60 -4.11 1.40
N PRO A 168 8.49 -4.08 0.05
CA PRO A 168 7.28 -4.54 -0.61
C PRO A 168 6.98 -5.98 -0.18
N VAL A 169 5.73 -6.26 0.19
CA VAL A 169 5.29 -7.63 0.50
C VAL A 169 5.15 -8.36 -0.83
N PHE A 170 6.21 -9.04 -1.26
CA PHE A 170 6.13 -10.00 -2.36
C PHE A 170 5.37 -11.20 -1.81
N ARG A 171 4.13 -11.39 -2.27
CA ARG A 171 3.40 -12.61 -2.01
C ARG A 171 4.18 -13.74 -2.67
N SER A 172 4.82 -14.60 -1.89
CA SER A 172 5.25 -15.92 -2.36
C SER A 172 4.08 -16.62 -3.05
N PRO A 173 4.30 -17.54 -4.01
CA PRO A 173 3.22 -18.36 -4.53
C PRO A 173 2.51 -19.06 -3.36
N ILE A 174 1.28 -18.65 -3.15
CA ILE A 174 0.46 -18.98 -1.98
C ILE A 174 0.15 -20.48 -2.04
N SER A 175 0.23 -21.13 -0.88
CA SER A 175 -0.45 -22.40 -0.56
C SER A 175 -1.89 -22.40 -1.11
N PRO A 176 -2.46 -23.55 -1.55
CA PRO A 176 -3.72 -23.58 -2.30
C PRO A 176 -4.97 -23.06 -1.56
N ASP A 177 -4.88 -22.77 -0.26
CA ASP A 177 -6.06 -22.58 0.60
C ASP A 177 -6.30 -21.13 1.09
N ALA A 178 -5.53 -20.14 0.63
CA ALA A 178 -5.87 -18.75 0.90
C ALA A 178 -6.79 -18.20 -0.20
N LYS A 179 -8.08 -18.03 0.11
CA LYS A 179 -8.98 -17.24 -0.76
C LYS A 179 -8.33 -15.88 -1.06
N PRO A 180 -8.16 -15.51 -2.34
CA PRO A 180 -7.58 -14.23 -2.68
C PRO A 180 -8.54 -13.11 -2.26
N GLU A 181 -8.13 -12.26 -1.32
CA GLU A 181 -8.71 -10.92 -1.20
C GLU A 181 -8.36 -10.15 -2.49
N ASN A 182 -9.30 -10.19 -3.42
CA ASN A 182 -9.31 -9.38 -4.62
C ASN A 182 -9.37 -7.90 -4.22
N LYS A 183 -8.22 -7.22 -4.20
CA LYS A 183 -8.17 -5.76 -4.43
C LYS A 183 -8.16 -5.45 -5.92
N ARG A 184 -9.10 -6.05 -6.66
CA ARG A 184 -9.47 -5.65 -8.01
C ARG A 184 -10.97 -5.36 -7.97
N GLY A 185 -11.29 -4.12 -7.69
CA GLY A 185 -12.66 -3.61 -7.60
C GLY A 185 -12.66 -2.09 -7.40
N ARG A 186 -13.51 -1.40 -8.15
CA ARG A 186 -13.86 0.03 -8.06
C ARG A 186 -14.31 0.34 -6.61
N PRO A 187 -14.02 1.54 -6.03
CA PRO A 187 -14.35 1.82 -4.63
C PRO A 187 -15.83 1.56 -4.34
N ALA A 188 -16.13 0.71 -3.36
CA ALA A 188 -17.49 0.28 -3.00
C ALA A 188 -18.44 1.47 -2.71
N LEU A 189 -17.88 2.60 -2.26
CA LEU A 189 -18.61 3.83 -2.00
C LEU A 189 -19.21 4.47 -3.26
N GLN A 190 -18.51 4.37 -4.40
CA GLN A 190 -18.99 4.90 -5.68
C GLN A 190 -20.09 4.05 -6.30
N GLU A 191 -20.11 2.75 -6.01
CA GLU A 191 -21.19 1.86 -6.46
C GLU A 191 -22.46 2.08 -5.63
N ASP A 192 -22.33 2.22 -4.31
CA ASP A 192 -23.46 2.54 -3.43
C ASP A 192 -24.08 3.91 -3.77
N GLY A 193 -23.25 4.95 -3.96
CA GLY A 193 -23.70 6.27 -4.40
C GLY A 193 -24.40 6.23 -5.77
N PHE A 194 -23.89 5.42 -6.71
CA PHE A 194 -24.52 5.25 -8.01
C PHE A 194 -25.91 4.62 -7.91
N TYR A 195 -26.09 3.55 -7.12
CA TYR A 195 -27.41 2.92 -6.97
C TYR A 195 -28.43 3.82 -6.28
N LYS A 196 -28.00 4.69 -5.36
CA LYS A 196 -28.86 5.72 -4.75
C LYS A 196 -29.32 6.76 -5.76
N ILE A 197 -28.43 7.21 -6.65
CA ILE A 197 -28.83 8.12 -7.73
C ILE A 197 -29.76 7.41 -8.73
N VAL A 198 -29.48 6.16 -9.08
CA VAL A 198 -30.36 5.36 -9.95
C VAL A 198 -31.75 5.18 -9.31
N ASP A 199 -31.82 5.03 -8.00
CA ASP A 199 -33.09 4.97 -7.28
C ASP A 199 -33.82 6.31 -7.27
N PHE A 200 -33.09 7.41 -7.04
CA PHE A 200 -33.63 8.77 -7.14
C PHE A 200 -34.23 9.05 -8.54
N VAL A 201 -33.51 8.73 -9.61
CA VAL A 201 -34.01 8.92 -10.99
C VAL A 201 -35.27 8.10 -11.29
N LYS A 202 -35.48 6.95 -10.65
CA LYS A 202 -36.72 6.16 -10.83
C LYS A 202 -37.93 6.76 -10.13
N HIS A 203 -37.72 7.50 -9.04
CA HIS A 203 -38.80 8.10 -8.25
C HIS A 203 -39.12 9.53 -8.69
N HIS A 204 -38.33 10.09 -9.60
CA HIS A 204 -38.43 11.43 -10.18
C HIS A 204 -38.32 11.36 -11.71
N ASP A 205 -39.10 10.47 -12.35
CA ASP A 205 -39.06 10.22 -13.80
C ASP A 205 -39.81 11.28 -14.62
N ASP A 206 -40.52 12.18 -13.95
CA ASP A 206 -41.26 13.32 -14.47
C ASP A 206 -40.43 14.63 -14.49
N GLU A 207 -39.28 14.65 -13.81
CA GLU A 207 -38.38 15.81 -13.77
C GLU A 207 -37.20 15.65 -14.76
N GLN A 208 -36.99 16.66 -15.60
CA GLN A 208 -35.80 16.70 -16.45
C GLN A 208 -34.58 17.14 -15.63
N ILE A 209 -33.79 16.17 -15.17
CA ILE A 209 -32.56 16.41 -14.41
C ILE A 209 -31.36 16.16 -15.31
N SER A 210 -30.40 17.09 -15.35
CA SER A 210 -29.22 16.94 -16.20
C SER A 210 -28.22 15.95 -15.61
N THR A 211 -27.40 15.33 -16.47
CA THR A 211 -26.32 14.44 -16.03
C THR A 211 -25.31 15.13 -15.12
N SER A 212 -25.10 16.44 -15.26
CA SER A 212 -24.19 17.21 -14.42
C SER A 212 -24.74 17.33 -12.99
N ASP A 213 -26.04 17.61 -12.85
CA ASP A 213 -26.71 17.74 -11.55
C ASP A 213 -26.74 16.39 -10.79
N LEU A 214 -26.90 15.29 -11.54
CA LEU A 214 -26.84 13.93 -10.96
C LEU A 214 -25.44 13.56 -10.46
N VAL A 215 -24.39 14.06 -11.13
CA VAL A 215 -22.99 13.85 -10.72
C VAL A 215 -22.64 14.70 -9.51
N GLU A 216 -23.09 15.95 -9.45
CA GLU A 216 -22.93 16.82 -8.28
C GLU A 216 -23.63 16.20 -7.05
N LYS A 217 -24.87 15.71 -7.23
CA LYS A 217 -25.59 14.98 -6.19
C LYS A 217 -24.90 13.67 -5.78
N MET A 218 -24.24 12.99 -6.72
CA MET A 218 -23.40 11.82 -6.40
C MET A 218 -22.17 12.22 -5.60
N ASP A 219 -21.60 13.38 -5.88
CA ASP A 219 -20.38 13.89 -5.23
C ASP A 219 -20.62 14.28 -3.78
N GLU A 220 -21.77 14.92 -3.51
CA GLU A 220 -22.27 15.20 -2.16
C GLU A 220 -22.41 13.93 -1.32
N MET A 221 -22.82 12.82 -1.94
CA MET A 221 -22.99 11.53 -1.24
C MET A 221 -21.72 10.69 -1.15
N CYS A 222 -20.72 10.97 -1.99
CA CYS A 222 -19.48 10.18 -2.09
C CYS A 222 -18.25 10.93 -1.55
N ASP A 223 -18.44 12.03 -0.83
CA ASP A 223 -17.38 12.87 -0.25
C ASP A 223 -16.29 13.24 -1.28
N GLY A 224 -16.69 13.75 -2.45
CA GLY A 224 -15.74 14.14 -3.50
C GLY A 224 -15.24 12.99 -4.38
N ASN A 225 -15.86 11.80 -4.28
CA ASN A 225 -15.51 10.63 -5.09
C ASN A 225 -16.58 10.28 -6.13
N ALA A 226 -17.31 11.25 -6.69
CA ALA A 226 -18.23 10.98 -7.79
C ALA A 226 -17.54 10.37 -9.03
N TYR A 227 -18.34 9.79 -9.92
CA TYR A 227 -17.87 9.48 -11.26
C TYR A 227 -17.65 10.76 -12.06
N SER A 228 -16.74 10.71 -13.04
CA SER A 228 -16.74 11.75 -14.06
C SER A 228 -18.06 11.73 -14.83
N PRO A 229 -18.53 12.88 -15.37
CA PRO A 229 -19.77 12.95 -16.15
C PRO A 229 -19.85 11.91 -17.27
N ASP A 230 -18.75 11.66 -17.98
CA ASP A 230 -18.69 10.68 -19.06
C ASP A 230 -18.88 9.24 -18.55
N VAL A 231 -18.21 8.87 -17.46
CA VAL A 231 -18.32 7.53 -16.84
C VAL A 231 -19.69 7.34 -16.20
N PHE A 232 -20.26 8.40 -15.63
CA PHE A 232 -21.58 8.39 -15.04
C PHE A 232 -22.66 8.17 -16.10
N LYS A 233 -22.58 8.91 -17.22
CA LYS A 233 -23.46 8.78 -18.38
C LYS A 233 -23.42 7.37 -18.96
N GLU A 234 -22.23 6.84 -19.25
CA GLU A 234 -22.06 5.47 -19.78
C GLU A 234 -22.69 4.42 -18.84
N LYS A 235 -22.55 4.59 -17.53
CA LYS A 235 -23.14 3.68 -16.54
C LYS A 235 -24.65 3.80 -16.41
N ILE A 236 -25.20 5.02 -16.42
CA ILE A 236 -26.66 5.23 -16.43
C ILE A 236 -27.25 4.62 -17.70
N GLU A 237 -26.69 4.93 -18.86
CA GLU A 237 -27.13 4.36 -20.14
C GLU A 237 -27.05 2.83 -20.08
N ALA A 238 -25.96 2.23 -19.62
CA ALA A 238 -25.87 0.77 -19.47
C ALA A 238 -26.89 0.17 -18.49
N THR A 239 -27.27 0.90 -17.43
CA THR A 239 -28.20 0.43 -16.39
C THR A 239 -29.66 0.50 -16.85
N PHE A 240 -30.03 1.57 -17.56
CA PHE A 240 -31.38 1.75 -18.10
C PHE A 240 -31.56 1.05 -19.47
N TRP A 241 -30.52 0.95 -20.29
CA TRP A 241 -30.51 0.16 -21.54
C TRP A 241 -30.58 -1.35 -21.27
N ARG A 242 -30.03 -1.86 -20.16
CA ARG A 242 -30.27 -3.25 -19.73
C ARG A 242 -31.70 -3.50 -19.26
N ARG A 243 -32.51 -2.45 -19.11
CA ARG A 243 -33.90 -2.51 -18.63
C ARG A 243 -34.92 -2.27 -19.74
N THR A 244 -34.51 -1.98 -20.97
CA THR A 244 -35.39 -1.93 -22.15
C THR A 244 -35.70 -3.34 -22.69
N HIS A 245 -36.41 -4.11 -21.87
CA HIS A 245 -37.43 -5.03 -22.38
C HIS A 245 -38.84 -4.58 -21.99
N TYR A 246 -39.01 -3.31 -21.59
CA TYR A 246 -40.31 -2.72 -21.29
C TYR A 246 -40.41 -1.25 -21.71
N ILE A 247 -40.12 -0.95 -22.97
CA ILE A 247 -40.80 0.15 -23.66
C ILE A 247 -41.36 -0.46 -24.93
N ARG A 248 -42.64 -0.80 -24.87
CA ARG A 248 -43.41 -1.21 -26.05
C ARG A 248 -43.29 -0.12 -27.10
N HIS A 249 -43.02 -0.55 -28.32
CA HIS A 249 -43.41 0.18 -29.50
C HIS A 249 -44.88 0.61 -29.37
N THR A 250 -45.11 1.91 -29.42
CA THR A 250 -46.33 2.46 -29.99
C THR A 250 -45.92 3.43 -31.09
N ARG A 251 -46.47 3.14 -32.27
CA ARG A 251 -46.35 3.88 -33.52
C ARG A 251 -46.68 5.36 -33.35
#